data_AF-A0A968I2M4-F1
#
_entry.id   AF-A0A968I2M4-F1
#
_cell.length_a   1.000
_cell.length_b   1.000
_cell.length_c   1.000
_cell.angle_alpha   90.00
_cell.angle_beta   90.00
_cell.angle_gamma   90.00
#
_symmetry.space_group_name_H-M   'P 1'
#
loop_
_entity.id
_entity.type
_entity.pdbx_description
1 polymer ?
#
loop_
_entity_poly.entity_id
_entity_poly.type
_entity_poly.pdbx_seq_one_letter_code
_entity_poly.pdbx_strand_id
1 'polypeptide(L)'
;MPRKTIDKDVFAERLLQGVSEATRSLLMIRNYKESIQLALEILGDATLVDRVYVFRLHAHSTTNILVASQNWEWAKDKMLAEINNLNLQNLPFLDIFPRWHQKLSVGQSISGMLIIFLNKNKRFSSHKTFFRL
;
A
#
# COMPACT_ATOMS: atom_id res chain seq x y z
N MET A 1 -8.63 32.70 -14.68
CA MET A 1 -7.91 31.62 -15.40
C MET A 1 -7.73 30.41 -14.48
N PRO A 2 -8.44 29.28 -14.65
CA PRO A 2 -8.45 28.18 -13.69
C PRO A 2 -7.57 27.00 -14.16
N ARG A 3 -6.26 27.05 -13.89
CA ARG A 3 -5.34 25.95 -14.21
C ARG A 3 -5.43 24.77 -13.22
N LYS A 4 -5.95 24.99 -12.01
CA LYS A 4 -5.97 24.00 -10.90
C LYS A 4 -7.09 22.95 -10.97
N THR A 5 -8.17 23.21 -11.69
CA THR A 5 -9.35 22.30 -11.73
C THR A 5 -9.12 21.15 -12.70
N ILE A 6 -8.54 21.46 -13.87
CA ILE A 6 -8.25 20.51 -14.95
C ILE A 6 -7.34 19.35 -14.47
N ASP A 7 -6.29 19.65 -13.68
CA ASP A 7 -5.37 18.62 -13.18
C ASP A 7 -6.03 17.62 -12.21
N LYS A 8 -7.04 18.07 -11.44
CA LYS A 8 -7.76 17.20 -10.50
C LYS A 8 -8.71 16.25 -11.21
N ASP A 9 -9.41 16.74 -12.23
CA ASP A 9 -10.37 15.95 -12.99
C ASP A 9 -9.64 14.86 -13.80
N VAL A 10 -8.51 15.22 -14.45
CA VAL A 10 -7.64 14.27 -15.15
C VAL A 10 -7.08 13.21 -14.20
N PHE A 11 -6.69 13.58 -12.99
CA PHE A 11 -6.23 12.61 -12.00
C PHE A 11 -7.35 11.65 -11.55
N ALA A 12 -8.55 12.19 -11.32
CA ALA A 12 -9.70 11.39 -10.91
C ALA A 12 -10.11 10.39 -12.01
N GLU A 13 -10.11 10.82 -13.27
CA GLU A 13 -10.39 9.96 -14.42
C GLU A 13 -9.38 8.81 -14.54
N ARG A 14 -8.08 9.12 -14.47
CA ARG A 14 -7.03 8.10 -14.50
C ARG A 14 -7.16 7.10 -13.34
N LEU A 15 -7.49 7.59 -12.15
CA LEU A 15 -7.70 6.73 -10.99
C LEU A 15 -8.90 5.79 -11.20
N LEU A 16 -10.01 6.31 -11.71
CA LEU A 16 -11.20 5.51 -11.98
C LEU A 16 -10.94 4.44 -13.04
N GLN A 17 -10.23 4.80 -14.11
CA GLN A 17 -9.80 3.84 -15.14
C GLN A 17 -8.89 2.76 -14.54
N GLY A 18 -7.87 3.15 -13.77
CA GLY A 18 -6.97 2.21 -13.12
C GLY A 18 -7.69 1.24 -12.18
N VAL A 19 -8.68 1.71 -11.41
CA VAL A 19 -9.50 0.85 -10.55
C VAL A 19 -10.31 -0.16 -11.38
N SER A 20 -10.89 0.27 -12.50
CA SER A 20 -11.64 -0.62 -13.40
C SER A 20 -10.75 -1.72 -13.99
N GLU A 21 -9.57 -1.34 -14.49
CA GLU A 21 -8.60 -2.27 -15.09
C GLU A 21 -8.00 -3.24 -14.06
N ALA A 22 -7.64 -2.74 -12.87
CA ALA A 22 -7.17 -3.57 -11.77
C ALA A 22 -8.25 -4.58 -11.35
N THR A 23 -9.50 -4.16 -11.21
CA THR A 23 -10.63 -5.05 -10.90
C THR A 23 -10.81 -6.13 -11.97
N ARG A 24 -10.73 -5.75 -13.25
CA ARG A 24 -10.80 -6.70 -14.36
C ARG A 24 -9.67 -7.72 -14.30
N SER A 25 -8.44 -7.31 -13.98
CA SER A 25 -7.30 -8.23 -13.86
C SER A 25 -7.53 -9.28 -12.76
N LEU A 26 -8.07 -8.86 -11.61
CA LEU A 26 -8.39 -9.74 -10.48
C LEU A 26 -9.48 -10.76 -10.81
N LEU A 27 -10.43 -10.40 -11.69
CA LEU A 27 -11.56 -11.26 -12.06
C LEU A 27 -11.26 -12.21 -13.22
N MET A 28 -10.43 -11.78 -14.18
CA MET A 28 -10.25 -12.50 -15.45
C MET A 28 -9.01 -13.41 -15.47
N ILE A 29 -7.99 -13.11 -14.67
CA ILE A 29 -6.76 -13.89 -14.62
C ILE A 29 -6.92 -15.03 -13.61
N ARG A 30 -6.77 -16.28 -14.06
CA ARG A 30 -6.94 -17.48 -13.21
C ARG A 30 -5.86 -17.63 -12.14
N ASN A 31 -4.63 -17.25 -12.46
CA ASN A 31 -3.53 -17.32 -11.49
C ASN A 31 -3.65 -16.14 -10.52
N TYR A 32 -4.02 -16.43 -9.28
CA TYR A 32 -4.23 -15.40 -8.26
C TYR A 32 -2.98 -14.55 -7.98
N LYS A 33 -1.77 -15.12 -8.13
CA LYS A 33 -0.54 -14.36 -7.89
C LYS A 33 -0.30 -13.34 -8.98
N GLU A 34 -0.48 -13.76 -10.23
CA GLU A 34 -0.35 -12.89 -11.39
C GLU A 34 -1.44 -11.81 -11.39
N SER A 35 -2.66 -12.16 -11.02
CA SER A 35 -3.78 -11.20 -10.98
C SER A 35 -3.56 -10.11 -9.93
N ILE A 36 -3.11 -10.46 -8.73
CA ILE A 36 -2.78 -9.48 -7.69
C ILE A 36 -1.59 -8.62 -8.12
N GLN A 37 -0.54 -9.22 -8.66
CA GLN A 37 0.64 -8.46 -9.08
C GLN A 37 0.29 -7.40 -10.14
N LEU A 38 -0.48 -7.79 -11.17
CA LEU A 38 -0.92 -6.88 -12.22
C LEU A 38 -1.86 -5.79 -11.68
N ALA A 39 -2.76 -6.13 -10.76
CA ALA A 39 -3.64 -5.16 -10.13
C ALA A 39 -2.84 -4.08 -9.36
N LEU A 40 -1.80 -4.49 -8.62
CA LEU A 40 -0.94 -3.54 -7.89
C LEU A 40 -0.12 -2.64 -8.82
N GLU A 41 0.34 -3.17 -9.95
CA GLU A 41 1.01 -2.40 -11.00
C GLU A 41 0.10 -1.31 -11.57
N ILE A 42 -1.10 -1.70 -12.03
CA ILE A 42 -2.09 -0.77 -12.59
C ILE A 42 -2.43 0.34 -11.57
N LEU A 43 -2.66 -0.03 -10.31
CA LEU A 43 -2.98 0.94 -9.25
C LEU A 43 -1.80 1.85 -8.92
N GLY A 44 -0.58 1.30 -8.90
CA GLY A 44 0.64 2.05 -8.67
C GLY A 44 0.85 3.15 -9.73
N ASP A 45 0.68 2.78 -11.01
CA ASP A 45 0.77 3.71 -12.13
C ASP A 45 -0.37 4.74 -12.10
N ALA A 46 -1.61 4.32 -11.85
CA ALA A 46 -2.75 5.23 -11.77
C ALA A 46 -2.60 6.29 -10.67
N THR A 47 -1.99 5.90 -9.54
CA THR A 47 -1.75 6.78 -8.38
C THR A 47 -0.42 7.54 -8.43
N LEU A 48 0.43 7.28 -9.43
CA LEU A 48 1.77 7.87 -9.59
C LEU A 48 2.66 7.71 -8.35
N VAL A 49 2.57 6.55 -7.71
CA VAL A 49 3.46 6.19 -6.60
C VAL A 49 4.58 5.30 -7.10
N ASP A 50 5.69 5.28 -6.37
CA ASP A 50 6.82 4.42 -6.74
C ASP A 50 6.65 2.99 -6.21
N ARG A 51 5.78 2.79 -5.20
CA ARG A 51 5.58 1.52 -4.50
C ARG A 51 4.16 1.36 -3.95
N VAL A 52 3.65 0.13 -4.00
CA VAL A 52 2.38 -0.30 -3.38
C VAL A 52 2.64 -1.58 -2.58
N TYR A 53 2.15 -1.63 -1.35
CA TYR A 53 2.27 -2.79 -0.46
C TYR A 53 0.91 -3.32 -0.05
N VAL A 54 0.79 -4.64 0.11
CA VAL A 54 -0.32 -5.26 0.83
C VAL A 54 0.22 -5.99 2.04
N PHE A 55 -0.23 -5.54 3.22
CA PHE A 55 0.06 -6.19 4.49
C PHE A 55 -1.14 -7.02 4.95
N ARG A 56 -0.88 -8.25 5.39
CA ARG A 56 -1.86 -9.10 6.06
C ARG A 56 -1.75 -8.95 7.58
N LEU A 57 -2.85 -8.58 8.21
CA LEU A 57 -2.99 -8.70 9.67
C LEU A 57 -3.36 -10.13 10.04
N HIS A 58 -2.68 -10.69 11.04
CA HIS A 58 -2.92 -12.04 11.56
C HIS A 58 -2.37 -12.19 12.98
N ALA A 59 -2.82 -13.21 13.70
CA ALA A 59 -2.23 -13.56 14.99
C ALA A 59 -0.87 -14.24 14.79
N HIS A 60 0.13 -13.84 15.56
CA HIS A 60 1.45 -14.47 15.56
C HIS A 60 1.35 -15.90 16.12
N SER A 61 2.02 -16.85 15.48
CA SER A 61 1.86 -18.30 15.77
C SER A 61 2.22 -18.70 17.21
N THR A 62 3.19 -18.02 17.83
CA THR A 62 3.67 -18.38 19.18
C THR A 62 3.07 -17.49 20.27
N THR A 63 2.91 -16.21 19.99
CA THR A 63 2.56 -15.20 21.02
C THR A 63 1.09 -14.78 20.95
N ASN A 64 0.38 -15.18 19.88
CA ASN A 64 -1.01 -14.83 19.60
C ASN A 64 -1.30 -13.32 19.51
N ILE A 65 -0.26 -12.47 19.45
CA ILE A 65 -0.41 -11.02 19.28
C ILE A 65 -0.74 -10.68 17.83
N LEU A 66 -1.46 -9.57 17.62
CA LEU A 66 -1.78 -9.09 16.28
C LEU A 66 -0.52 -8.53 15.58
N VAL A 67 -0.12 -9.17 14.49
CA VAL A 67 1.03 -8.76 13.67
C VAL A 67 0.64 -8.44 12.23
N ALA A 68 1.43 -7.58 11.59
CA ALA A 68 1.36 -7.27 10.17
C ALA A 68 2.55 -7.89 9.44
N SER A 69 2.27 -8.62 8.36
CA SER A 69 3.30 -9.14 7.44
C SER A 69 3.04 -8.67 6.03
N GLN A 70 4.08 -8.29 5.31
CA GLN A 70 3.98 -7.94 3.90
C GLN A 70 3.78 -9.20 3.08
N ASN A 71 2.71 -9.24 2.28
CA ASN A 71 2.36 -10.37 1.43
C ASN A 71 2.50 -10.07 -0.06
N TRP A 72 2.36 -8.80 -0.44
CA TRP A 72 2.48 -8.35 -1.83
C TRP A 72 3.18 -7.02 -1.93
N GLU A 73 3.86 -6.83 -3.06
CA GLU A 73 4.50 -5.58 -3.43
C GLU A 73 4.46 -5.38 -4.94
N TRP A 74 4.18 -4.15 -5.33
CA TRP A 74 4.64 -3.63 -6.61
C TRP A 74 5.58 -2.46 -6.36
N ALA A 75 6.68 -2.42 -7.12
CA ALA A 75 7.62 -1.31 -7.14
C ALA A 75 7.91 -0.96 -8.59
N LYS A 76 7.88 0.34 -8.90
CA LYS A 76 8.14 0.87 -10.24
C LYS A 76 9.55 0.50 -10.75
N ASP A 77 10.51 0.49 -9.82
CA ASP A 77 11.87 0.01 -10.06
C ASP A 77 12.14 -1.20 -9.15
N LYS A 78 12.70 -2.27 -9.72
CA LYS A 78 13.12 -3.47 -8.99
C LYS A 78 14.14 -3.16 -7.90
N MET A 79 14.95 -2.11 -8.05
CA MET A 79 15.90 -1.68 -7.02
C MET A 79 15.21 -1.13 -5.77
N LEU A 80 13.94 -0.74 -5.85
CA LEU A 80 13.14 -0.24 -4.73
C LEU A 80 12.35 -1.35 -4.01
N ALA A 81 12.37 -2.58 -4.54
CA ALA A 81 11.58 -3.69 -4.04
C ALA A 81 12.07 -4.19 -2.67
N GLU A 82 11.13 -4.35 -1.75
CA GLU A 82 11.32 -4.77 -0.37
C GLU A 82 10.56 -6.07 -0.04
N ILE A 83 9.99 -6.77 -1.04
CA ILE A 83 9.16 -7.98 -0.86
C ILE A 83 9.84 -9.10 -0.05
N ASN A 84 11.18 -9.16 -0.08
CA ASN A 84 11.97 -10.14 0.66
C ASN A 84 12.58 -9.55 1.95
N ASN A 85 12.18 -8.35 2.36
CA ASN A 85 12.69 -7.70 3.57
C ASN A 85 12.07 -8.34 4.82
N LEU A 86 12.88 -9.09 5.55
CA LEU A 86 12.48 -9.75 6.80
C LEU A 86 12.01 -8.76 7.88
N ASN A 87 12.43 -7.49 7.81
CA ASN A 87 11.97 -6.45 8.74
C ASN A 87 10.52 -6.04 8.51
N LEU A 88 9.90 -6.44 7.39
CA LEU A 88 8.51 -6.17 7.05
C LEU A 88 7.58 -7.37 7.35
N GLN A 89 8.10 -8.35 8.09
CA GLN A 89 7.38 -9.55 8.50
C GLN A 89 7.13 -9.53 10.01
N ASN A 90 5.96 -10.01 10.43
CA ASN A 90 5.57 -10.19 11.83
C ASN A 90 5.72 -8.92 12.69
N LEU A 91 5.44 -7.75 12.11
CA LEU A 91 5.49 -6.47 12.80
C LEU A 91 4.39 -6.41 13.88
N PRO A 92 4.69 -6.22 15.17
CA PRO A 92 3.69 -6.03 16.22
C PRO A 92 2.80 -4.81 15.92
N PHE A 93 1.60 -5.04 15.37
CA PHE A 93 0.87 -4.00 14.63
C PHE A 93 0.35 -2.91 15.56
N LEU A 94 -0.19 -3.31 16.72
CA LEU A 94 -0.73 -2.38 17.71
C LEU A 94 0.37 -1.59 18.43
N ASP A 95 1.55 -2.18 18.60
CA ASP A 95 2.67 -1.53 19.29
C ASP A 95 3.33 -0.48 18.38
N ILE A 96 3.47 -0.79 17.10
CA ILE A 96 4.16 0.08 16.13
C ILE A 96 3.19 1.10 15.51
N PHE A 97 1.95 0.70 15.24
CA PHE A 97 0.98 1.51 14.51
C PHE A 97 -0.38 1.66 15.23
N PRO A 98 -0.42 2.06 16.52
CA PRO A 98 -1.67 2.14 17.29
C PRO A 98 -2.69 3.09 16.65
N ARG A 99 -2.23 4.24 16.14
CA ARG A 99 -3.07 5.20 15.42
C ARG A 99 -3.57 4.64 14.08
N TRP A 100 -2.79 3.78 13.42
CA TRP A 100 -3.23 3.21 12.15
C TRP A 100 -4.35 2.22 12.37
N HIS A 101 -4.22 1.37 13.38
CA HIS A 101 -5.29 0.47 13.78
C HIS A 101 -6.60 1.22 14.00
N GLN A 102 -6.60 2.29 14.81
CA GLN A 102 -7.79 3.09 15.11
C GLN A 102 -8.49 3.66 13.87
N LYS A 103 -7.71 4.10 12.86
CA LYS A 103 -8.26 4.70 11.64
C LYS A 103 -8.69 3.66 10.62
N LEU A 104 -7.83 2.69 10.34
CA LEU A 104 -8.08 1.65 9.35
C LEU A 104 -9.24 0.74 9.76
N SER A 105 -9.42 0.48 11.06
CA SER A 105 -10.54 -0.35 11.56
C SER A 105 -11.92 0.23 11.29
N VAL A 106 -12.01 1.54 11.07
CA VAL A 106 -13.27 2.25 10.72
C VAL A 106 -13.29 2.70 9.26
N GLY A 107 -12.42 2.14 8.42
CA GLY A 107 -12.35 2.45 6.99
C GLY A 107 -11.78 3.83 6.65
N GLN A 108 -11.09 4.49 7.60
CA GLN A 108 -10.43 5.76 7.32
C GLN A 108 -9.03 5.55 6.77
N SER A 109 -8.69 6.30 5.72
CA SER A 109 -7.35 6.30 5.13
C SER A 109 -6.34 7.15 5.93
N ILE A 110 -5.06 6.88 5.70
CA ILE A 110 -3.94 7.57 6.36
C ILE A 110 -3.03 8.14 5.29
N SER A 111 -2.85 9.45 5.29
CA SER A 111 -1.98 10.15 4.35
C SER A 111 -1.04 11.12 5.08
N GLY A 112 0.16 11.30 4.52
CA GLY A 112 1.16 12.24 5.00
C GLY A 112 2.59 11.79 4.68
N MET A 113 3.58 12.58 5.09
CA MET A 113 4.99 12.25 4.88
C MET A 113 5.44 11.14 5.85
N LEU A 114 6.06 10.08 5.32
CA LEU A 114 6.48 8.89 6.08
C LEU A 114 7.38 9.23 7.30
N ILE A 115 8.19 10.30 7.19
CA ILE A 115 9.06 10.79 8.27
C ILE A 115 8.26 11.26 9.50
N ILE A 116 7.03 11.73 9.33
CA ILE A 116 6.16 12.19 10.43
C ILE A 116 5.52 11.00 11.17
N PHE A 117 5.51 9.80 10.59
CA PHE A 117 4.83 8.63 11.16
C PHE A 117 5.74 7.68 11.94
N LEU A 118 7.06 7.82 11.85
CA LEU A 118 8.03 6.92 12.49
C LEU A 118 8.76 7.65 13.61
N ASN A 119 8.20 7.65 14.82
CA ASN A 119 8.97 7.98 16.01
C ASN A 119 9.21 6.72 16.85
N LYS A 120 10.49 6.54 17.21
CA LYS A 120 11.17 5.41 17.89
C LYS A 120 11.39 4.14 17.04
N ASN A 121 12.51 4.18 16.30
CA ASN A 121 13.45 3.06 16.07
C ASN A 121 13.25 2.06 14.91
N LYS A 122 12.48 2.34 13.86
CA LYS A 122 12.64 1.63 12.57
C LYS A 122 12.53 2.57 11.38
N ARG A 123 13.59 2.66 10.57
CA ARG A 123 13.64 3.46 9.34
C ARG A 123 13.02 2.66 8.19
N PHE A 124 11.93 3.14 7.64
CA PHE A 124 11.46 2.74 6.31
C PHE A 124 12.11 3.68 5.29
N SER A 125 12.66 3.14 4.19
CA SER A 125 13.36 3.92 3.17
C SER A 125 12.48 5.04 2.63
N SER A 126 13.00 6.27 2.69
CA SER A 126 12.31 7.54 2.43
C SER A 126 12.02 7.74 0.94
N HIS A 127 11.06 7.01 0.39
CA HIS A 127 10.51 7.26 -0.94
C HIS A 127 8.98 7.20 -0.86
N LYS A 128 8.33 8.22 -1.43
CA LYS A 128 6.90 8.59 -1.30
C LYS A 128 6.00 7.35 -1.26
N THR A 129 5.66 6.92 -0.06
CA THR A 129 4.75 5.79 0.17
C THR A 129 3.39 6.37 0.53
N PHE A 130 2.45 6.31 -0.39
CA PHE A 130 1.07 6.72 -0.17
C PHE A 130 0.24 5.46 0.08
N PHE A 131 -0.23 5.27 1.31
CA PHE A 131 -1.22 4.24 1.64
C PHE A 131 -2.61 4.84 1.49
N ARG A 132 -3.24 4.66 0.32
CA ARG A 132 -4.66 4.92 0.14
C ARG A 132 -5.35 3.58 -0.09
N LEU A 133 -6.02 3.08 0.95
CA LEU A 133 -7.18 2.21 0.80
C LEU A 133 -8.42 3.12 0.78
#